data_AF-A0A239DKG2-F1
#
_entry.id   AF-A0A239DKG2-F1
#
_cell.length_a   1.000
_cell.length_b   1.000
_cell.length_c   1.000
_cell.angle_alpha   90.00
_cell.angle_beta   90.00
_cell.angle_gamma   90.00
#
_symmetry.space_group_name_H-M   'P 1'
#
loop_
_entity.id
_entity.type
_entity.pdbx_description
1 polymer ?
#
loop_
_entity_poly.entity_id
_entity_poly.type
_entity_poly.pdbx_seq_one_letter_code
_entity_poly.pdbx_strand_id
1 'polypeptide(L)'
;MEQWIEAQDFIAADVIRWKEGVFHNRRKGKALRIGERQVAAEVLQRGEDGWVKLLVRGCTITKDEAAGKSVQALKAGEQIRRAAKTLLRGKVERLLWGDETARAAVLASKPAKSRFADLPTEE
;
A
#
# COMPACT_ATOMS: atom_id res chain seq x y z
N MET A 1 20.42 -2.16 -9.14
CA MET A 1 19.75 -0.91 -8.70
C MET A 1 18.27 -1.19 -8.67
N GLU A 2 17.58 -0.78 -7.61
CA GLU A 2 16.13 -0.94 -7.51
C GLU A 2 15.43 0.04 -8.47
N GLN A 3 14.65 -0.49 -9.42
CA GLN A 3 13.96 0.33 -10.42
C GLN A 3 12.47 0.46 -10.07
N TRP A 4 12.03 1.71 -9.90
CA TRP A 4 10.63 2.05 -9.66
C TRP A 4 10.00 2.53 -10.97
N ILE A 5 8.79 2.04 -11.27
CA ILE A 5 8.03 2.43 -12.45
C ILE A 5 6.62 2.85 -12.05
N GLU A 6 6.04 3.81 -12.77
CA GLU A 6 4.64 4.20 -12.57
C GLU A 6 3.72 2.99 -12.79
N ALA A 7 2.76 2.82 -11.89
CA ALA A 7 1.84 1.70 -11.90
C ALA A 7 0.41 2.20 -12.07
N GLN A 8 -0.25 1.78 -13.16
CA GLN A 8 -1.69 1.99 -13.33
C GLN A 8 -2.52 1.09 -12.40
N ASP A 9 -1.98 -0.07 -12.04
CA ASP A 9 -2.55 -0.99 -11.04
C ASP A 9 -1.44 -1.83 -10.39
N PHE A 10 -1.78 -2.51 -9.31
CA PHE A 10 -0.88 -3.39 -8.55
C PHE A 10 -1.62 -4.64 -8.04
N ILE A 11 -0.84 -5.70 -7.80
CA ILE A 11 -1.32 -7.00 -7.32
C ILE A 11 -0.67 -7.38 -5.99
N ALA A 12 -1.15 -8.46 -5.37
CA ALA A 12 -0.44 -9.07 -4.25
C ALA A 12 1.01 -9.41 -4.64
N ALA A 13 1.91 -9.32 -3.67
CA ALA A 13 3.37 -9.41 -3.81
C ALA A 13 4.06 -8.25 -4.55
N ASP A 14 3.34 -7.28 -5.15
CA ASP A 14 3.98 -6.05 -5.60
C ASP A 14 4.51 -5.27 -4.38
N VAL A 15 5.71 -4.70 -4.50
CA VAL A 15 6.15 -3.62 -3.61
C VAL A 15 5.79 -2.30 -4.26
N ILE A 16 4.91 -1.54 -3.63
CA ILE A 16 4.44 -0.25 -4.12
C ILE A 16 4.98 0.91 -3.31
N ARG A 17 5.10 2.08 -3.94
CA ARG A 17 5.51 3.33 -3.33
C ARG A 17 4.56 4.45 -3.72
N TRP A 18 4.14 5.24 -2.74
CA TRP A 18 3.27 6.39 -2.96
C TRP A 18 3.58 7.51 -1.96
N LYS A 19 3.12 8.73 -2.27
CA LYS A 19 3.13 9.85 -1.34
C LYS A 19 1.75 10.03 -0.74
N GLU A 20 1.68 10.20 0.58
CA GLU A 20 0.44 10.51 1.27
C GLU A 20 0.59 11.72 2.19
N GLY A 21 -0.44 12.56 2.22
CA GLY A 21 -0.55 13.64 3.19
C GLY A 21 -0.81 13.08 4.58
N VAL A 22 -0.15 13.64 5.58
CA VAL A 22 -0.35 13.30 6.99
C VAL A 22 -1.22 14.38 7.62
N PHE A 23 -2.29 13.95 8.30
CA PHE A 23 -3.28 14.85 8.86
C PHE A 23 -3.42 14.65 10.36
N HIS A 24 -3.49 15.75 11.10
CA HIS A 24 -3.84 15.78 12.51
C HIS A 24 -5.33 16.02 12.67
N ASN A 25 -6.01 15.11 13.37
CA ASN A 25 -7.42 15.27 13.70
C ASN A 25 -7.60 16.41 14.70
N ARG A 26 -8.50 17.34 14.39
CA ARG A 26 -8.85 18.45 15.29
C ARG A 26 -10.16 18.13 16.01
N ARG A 27 -10.28 18.55 17.27
CA ARG A 27 -11.52 18.41 18.06
C ARG A 27 -12.72 19.09 17.40
N LYS A 28 -12.48 20.19 16.67
CA LYS A 28 -13.48 20.90 15.86
C LYS A 28 -12.87 21.24 14.50
N GLY A 29 -13.68 21.16 13.44
CA GLY A 29 -13.30 21.50 12.06
C GLY A 29 -12.62 20.37 11.28
N LYS A 30 -12.21 20.67 10.03
CA LYS A 30 -11.56 19.70 9.13
C LYS A 30 -10.18 19.30 9.68
N ALA A 31 -9.71 18.09 9.38
CA ALA A 31 -8.36 17.67 9.74
C ALA A 31 -7.31 18.66 9.21
N LEU A 32 -6.26 18.92 10.00
CA LEU A 32 -5.16 19.80 9.61
C LEU A 32 -4.10 18.97 8.89
N ARG A 33 -3.71 19.33 7.67
CA ARG A 33 -2.54 18.73 7.03
C ARG A 33 -1.29 19.21 7.78
N ILE A 34 -0.49 18.26 8.26
CA ILE A 34 0.73 18.54 9.05
C ILE A 34 2.00 18.14 8.32
N GLY A 35 1.88 17.48 7.17
CA GLY A 35 3.02 17.15 6.33
C GLY A 35 2.71 16.11 5.27
N GLU A 36 3.76 15.53 4.71
CA GLU A 36 3.70 14.48 3.70
C GLU A 36 4.76 13.41 4.01
N ARG A 37 4.43 12.16 3.69
CA ARG A 37 5.37 11.05 3.74
C ARG A 37 5.29 10.21 2.48
N GLN A 38 6.43 9.68 2.06
CA GLN A 38 6.54 8.65 1.05
C GLN A 38 6.60 7.29 1.74
N VAL A 39 5.69 6.39 1.39
CA VAL A 39 5.59 5.05 1.95
C VAL A 39 5.95 4.05 0.86
N ALA A 40 6.79 3.08 1.19
CA ALA A 40 7.02 1.87 0.40
C ALA A 40 6.50 0.68 1.18
N ALA A 41 5.64 -0.15 0.57
CA ALA A 41 5.03 -1.29 1.22
C ALA A 41 4.78 -2.44 0.25
N GLU A 42 4.86 -3.65 0.75
CA GLU A 42 4.44 -4.85 0.03
C GLU A 42 2.93 -5.02 0.12
N VAL A 43 2.30 -5.37 -1.01
CA VAL A 43 0.88 -5.69 -1.08
C VAL A 43 0.65 -7.11 -0.59
N LEU A 44 0.05 -7.25 0.59
CA LEU A 44 -0.30 -8.56 1.15
C LEU A 44 -1.59 -9.10 0.54
N GLN A 45 -2.61 -8.24 0.44
CA GLN A 45 -3.92 -8.64 -0.03
C GLN A 45 -4.70 -7.42 -0.55
N ARG A 46 -5.42 -7.60 -1.66
CA ARG A 46 -6.43 -6.67 -2.14
C ARG A 46 -7.81 -7.27 -1.83
N GLY A 47 -8.54 -6.64 -0.92
CA GLY A 47 -9.89 -7.06 -0.54
C GLY A 47 -10.94 -6.60 -1.55
N GLU A 48 -12.02 -7.36 -1.65
CA GLU A 48 -13.20 -7.00 -2.45
C GLU A 48 -13.93 -5.76 -1.88
N ASP A 49 -13.69 -5.44 -0.61
CA ASP A 49 -14.22 -4.26 0.08
C ASP A 49 -13.54 -2.93 -0.33
N GLY A 50 -12.64 -2.97 -1.32
CA GLY A 50 -11.93 -1.80 -1.82
C GLY A 50 -10.74 -1.37 -0.97
N TRP A 51 -10.32 -2.20 -0.01
CA TRP A 51 -9.14 -1.95 0.81
C TRP A 51 -7.98 -2.88 0.50
N VAL A 52 -6.78 -2.39 0.75
CA VAL A 52 -5.52 -3.10 0.53
C VAL A 52 -4.83 -3.25 1.87
N LYS A 53 -4.46 -4.49 2.21
CA LYS A 53 -3.56 -4.81 3.33
C LYS A 53 -2.12 -4.73 2.82
N LEU A 54 -1.30 -4.00 3.56
CA LEU A 54 0.05 -3.64 3.17
C LEU A 54 1.01 -3.92 4.31
N LEU A 55 2.22 -4.38 3.99
CA LEU A 55 3.32 -4.52 4.94
C LEU A 55 4.36 -3.43 4.65
N VAL A 56 4.53 -2.50 5.59
CA VAL A 56 5.45 -1.37 5.41
C VAL A 56 6.89 -1.87 5.31
N ARG A 57 7.58 -1.45 4.26
CA ARG A 57 9.01 -1.72 4.04
C ARG A 57 9.87 -0.49 4.32
N GLY A 58 9.33 0.70 4.09
CA GLY A 58 9.99 1.95 4.42
C GLY A 58 9.03 3.13 4.43
N CYS A 59 9.40 4.18 5.18
CA CYS A 59 8.63 5.41 5.25
C CYS A 59 9.58 6.60 5.46
N THR A 60 9.50 7.59 4.57
CA THR A 60 10.32 8.80 4.62
C THR A 60 9.41 10.02 4.67
N ILE A 61 9.62 10.91 5.64
CA ILE A 61 8.91 12.20 5.69
C ILE A 61 9.45 13.08 4.56
N THR A 62 8.58 13.55 3.67
CA THR A 62 8.95 14.36 2.51
C THR A 62 8.66 15.85 2.71
N LYS A 63 7.70 16.19 3.58
CA LYS A 63 7.38 17.56 3.96
C LYS A 63 6.94 17.62 5.42
N ASP A 64 7.44 18.62 6.13
CA ASP A 64 6.94 19.03 7.44
C ASP A 64 6.23 20.38 7.26
N GLU A 65 4.91 20.41 7.44
CA GLU A 65 4.06 21.56 7.11
C GLU A 65 3.52 22.27 8.36
N ALA A 66 3.81 21.79 9.58
CA ALA A 66 3.23 22.37 10.80
C ALA A 66 4.25 22.51 11.95
N ALA A 67 4.67 23.75 12.21
CA ALA A 67 5.51 24.11 13.35
C ALA A 67 4.85 23.66 14.67
N GLY A 68 5.36 22.55 15.24
CA GLY A 68 4.92 21.98 16.51
C GLY A 68 4.09 20.69 16.43
N LYS A 69 3.81 20.13 15.25
CA LYS A 69 3.18 18.81 15.10
C LYS A 69 4.08 17.88 14.30
N SER A 70 4.62 16.86 14.94
CA SER A 70 5.49 15.88 14.29
C SER A 70 4.73 15.03 13.29
N VAL A 71 5.25 14.91 12.07
CA VAL A 71 4.79 13.94 11.07
C VAL A 71 5.23 12.54 11.52
N GLN A 72 4.27 11.64 11.76
CA GLN A 72 4.60 10.28 12.17
C GLN A 72 5.06 9.44 10.97
N ALA A 73 6.25 8.84 11.07
CA ALA A 73 6.70 7.81 10.14
C ALA A 73 6.06 6.45 10.52
N LEU A 74 5.72 5.65 9.50
CA LEU A 74 5.30 4.26 9.69
C LEU A 74 6.52 3.38 9.93
N LYS A 75 6.38 2.37 10.79
CA LYS A 75 7.51 1.48 11.11
C LYS A 75 7.64 0.39 10.04
N ALA A 76 8.87 0.03 9.69
CA ALA A 76 9.10 -1.16 8.87
C ALA A 76 8.57 -2.40 9.60
N GLY A 77 7.90 -3.28 8.86
CA GLY A 77 7.21 -4.46 9.42
C GLY A 77 5.80 -4.19 9.95
N GLU A 78 5.35 -2.93 9.99
CA GLU A 78 3.97 -2.59 10.39
C GLU A 78 2.98 -3.00 9.28
N GLN A 79 1.90 -3.70 9.65
CA GLN A 79 0.78 -3.94 8.75
C GLN A 79 -0.19 -2.76 8.79
N ILE A 80 -0.45 -2.17 7.63
CA ILE A 80 -1.40 -1.05 7.48
C ILE A 80 -2.49 -1.40 6.48
N ARG A 81 -3.57 -0.64 6.54
CA ARG A 81 -4.68 -0.72 5.59
C ARG A 81 -4.88 0.62 4.88
N ARG A 82 -5.06 0.59 3.56
CA ARG A 82 -5.35 1.78 2.74
C ARG A 82 -6.43 1.48 1.70
N ALA A 83 -7.26 2.46 1.40
CA ALA A 83 -8.27 2.31 0.36
C ALA A 83 -7.58 2.25 -1.01
N ALA A 84 -7.91 1.26 -1.84
CA ALA A 84 -7.33 1.07 -3.16
C ALA A 84 -7.48 2.33 -4.04
N LYS A 85 -8.66 2.95 -4.00
CA LYS A 85 -8.94 4.21 -4.71
C LYS A 85 -7.99 5.34 -4.32
N THR A 86 -7.60 5.44 -3.04
CA THR A 86 -6.68 6.48 -2.58
C THR A 86 -5.25 6.22 -3.05
N LEU A 87 -4.81 4.95 -3.06
CA LEU A 87 -3.50 4.56 -3.56
C LEU A 87 -3.37 4.84 -5.06
N LEU A 88 -4.34 4.39 -5.86
CA LEU A 88 -4.33 4.56 -7.32
C LEU A 88 -4.38 6.03 -7.73
N ARG A 89 -5.08 6.89 -6.98
CA ARG A 89 -5.07 8.34 -7.20
C ARG A 89 -3.73 8.99 -6.88
N GLY A 90 -2.92 8.38 -6.00
CA GLY A 90 -1.68 8.93 -5.48
C GLY A 90 -0.47 8.88 -6.42
N LYS A 91 -0.66 8.50 -7.70
CA LYS A 91 0.42 8.19 -8.65
C LYS A 91 1.38 7.15 -8.06
N VAL A 92 0.82 5.97 -7.81
CA VAL A 92 1.57 4.87 -7.22
C VAL A 92 2.64 4.38 -8.20
N GLU A 93 3.82 4.11 -7.67
CA GLU A 93 4.89 3.42 -8.37
C GLU A 93 4.97 1.99 -7.84
N ARG A 94 5.39 1.04 -8.68
CA ARG A 94 5.76 -0.31 -8.24
C ARG A 94 7.25 -0.54 -8.48
N LEU A 95 7.85 -1.33 -7.61
CA LEU A 95 9.18 -1.87 -7.83
C LEU A 95 9.10 -2.89 -8.97
N LEU A 96 10.03 -2.83 -9.91
CA LEU A 96 10.16 -3.82 -10.97
C LEU A 96 10.50 -5.18 -10.33
N TRP A 97 9.80 -6.24 -10.74
CA TRP A 97 10.13 -7.58 -10.28
C TRP A 97 11.47 -8.01 -10.90
N GLY A 98 12.20 -8.85 -10.17
CA GLY A 98 13.41 -9.48 -10.74
C GLY A 98 13.09 -10.32 -11.99
N ASP A 99 11.87 -10.84 -12.07
CA ASP A 99 11.31 -11.53 -13.23
C ASP A 99 9.90 -11.00 -13.53
N GLU A 100 9.78 -10.12 -14.53
CA GLU A 100 8.47 -9.60 -14.96
C GLU A 100 7.62 -10.65 -15.70
N THR A 101 8.21 -11.74 -16.19
CA THR A 101 7.43 -12.84 -16.79
C THR A 101 6.67 -13.61 -15.71
N ALA A 102 7.27 -13.80 -14.53
CA ALA A 102 6.60 -14.33 -13.36
C ALA A 102 5.43 -13.43 -12.91
N ARG A 103 5.64 -12.11 -12.88
CA ARG A 103 4.57 -11.15 -12.57
C ARG A 103 3.42 -11.24 -13.58
N ALA A 104 3.74 -11.34 -14.88
CA ALA A 104 2.74 -11.51 -15.94
C ALA A 104 1.95 -12.81 -15.79
N ALA A 105 2.61 -13.91 -15.40
CA ALA A 105 1.95 -15.18 -15.12
C ALA A 105 0.98 -15.08 -13.93
N VAL A 106 1.36 -14.39 -12.85
CA VAL A 106 0.46 -14.13 -11.70
C VAL A 106 -0.75 -13.32 -12.14
N LEU A 107 -0.55 -12.27 -12.94
CA LEU A 107 -1.66 -11.47 -13.49
C LEU A 107 -2.59 -12.27 -14.40
N ALA A 108 -2.05 -13.16 -15.24
CA ALA A 108 -2.83 -14.01 -16.14
C ALA A 108 -3.56 -15.12 -15.39
N SER A 109 -3.06 -15.53 -14.22
CA SER A 109 -3.71 -16.54 -13.40
C SER A 109 -5.00 -15.98 -12.79
N LYS A 110 -6.14 -16.60 -13.12
CA LYS A 110 -7.31 -16.48 -12.25
C LYS A 110 -6.98 -17.20 -10.95
N PRO A 111 -7.41 -16.72 -9.77
CA PRO A 111 -7.30 -17.53 -8.58
C PRO A 111 -8.03 -18.84 -8.86
N ALA A 112 -7.27 -19.92 -8.98
CA ALA A 112 -7.86 -21.25 -9.00
C ALA A 112 -8.60 -21.37 -7.67
N LYS A 113 -9.91 -21.62 -7.71
CA LYS A 113 -10.60 -22.17 -6.55
C LYS A 113 -9.90 -23.50 -6.26
N SER A 114 -8.97 -23.50 -5.32
CA SER A 114 -8.35 -24.72 -4.84
C SER A 114 -9.49 -25.63 -4.39
N ARG A 115 -9.54 -26.87 -4.91
CA ARG A 115 -10.51 -27.89 -4.43
C ARG A 115 -10.28 -28.27 -2.97
N PHE A 116 -9.21 -27.77 -2.35
CA PHE A 116 -8.87 -27.96 -0.94
C PHE A 116 -9.14 -26.73 -0.06
N ALA A 117 -9.63 -25.62 -0.62
CA ALA A 117 -10.01 -24.44 0.17
C ALA A 117 -11.38 -24.59 0.87
N ASP A 118 -12.19 -25.56 0.43
CA ASP A 118 -13.47 -25.94 1.02
C ASP A 118 -13.31 -27.19 1.90
N LEU A 119 -12.40 -27.15 2.88
CA LEU A 119 -12.45 -28.14 3.96
C LEU A 119 -13.56 -27.69 4.92
N PRO A 120 -14.58 -28.54 5.19
CA PRO A 120 -15.59 -28.21 6.18
C PRO A 120 -14.89 -28.05 7.54
N THR A 121 -15.15 -26.94 8.21
CA THR A 121 -14.88 -26.81 9.64
C THR A 121 -15.75 -27.86 10.31
N GLU A 122 -15.16 -28.97 10.76
CA GLU A 122 -15.89 -29.91 11.61
C GLU A 122 -16.28 -29.20 12.92
N GLU A 123 -17.53 -29.43 13.32
CA GLU A 123 -18.25 -28.80 14.43
C GLU A 123 -17.56 -28.95 15.80
#